data_AF-A0ABC8THA2-F1
#
_entry.id   AF-A0ABC8THA2-F1
#
_cell.length_a   1.000
_cell.length_b   1.000
_cell.length_c   1.000
_cell.angle_alpha   90.00
_cell.angle_beta   90.00
_cell.angle_gamma   90.00
#
_symmetry.space_group_name_H-M   'P 1'
#
loop_
_entity.id
_entity.type
_entity.pdbx_description
1 polymer ?
#
loop_
_entity_poly.entity_id
_entity_poly.type
_entity_poly.pdbx_seq_one_letter_code
_entity_poly.pdbx_strand_id
1 'polypeptide(L)' 'MEENNPEVEVIHAWCVPRSLSTSLMYSFAQRDDIEVLDEPLYANFLRATGVDRPYREELLSKM' A
#
# COMPACT_ATOMS: atom_id res chain seq x y z
N MET A 1 -19.40 -19.91 21.43
CA MET A 1 -19.18 -18.45 21.40
C MET A 1 -18.92 -18.13 19.96
N GLU A 2 -19.87 -17.49 19.30
CA GLU A 2 -19.78 -17.13 17.89
C GLU A 2 -18.69 -16.05 17.76
N GLU A 3 -17.62 -16.35 17.04
CA GLU A 3 -16.61 -15.36 16.68
C GLU A 3 -17.27 -14.35 15.74
N ASN A 4 -17.63 -13.18 16.28
CA ASN A 4 -17.98 -12.02 15.47
C ASN A 4 -16.73 -11.60 14.70
N ASN A 5 -16.56 -12.11 13.48
CA ASN A 5 -15.57 -11.59 12.56
C ASN A 5 -16.13 -10.28 11.98
N PRO A 6 -15.58 -9.10 12.29
CA PRO A 6 -16.06 -7.86 11.73
C PRO A 6 -15.96 -7.92 10.19
N GLU A 7 -17.01 -7.49 9.51
CA GLU A 7 -17.00 -7.40 8.05
C GLU A 7 -16.02 -6.30 7.64
N VAL A 8 -14.94 -6.67 6.95
CA VAL A 8 -13.89 -5.73 6.51
C VAL A 8 -14.30 -5.09 5.19
N GLU A 9 -14.40 -3.76 5.17
CA GLU A 9 -14.60 -3.00 3.94
C GLU A 9 -13.25 -2.56 3.37
N VAL A 10 -13.02 -2.83 2.08
CA VAL A 10 -11.75 -2.51 1.39
C VAL A 10 -11.91 -1.26 0.54
N ILE A 11 -11.05 -0.27 0.78
CA ILE A 11 -11.00 0.97 0.00
C ILE A 11 -9.70 1.00 -0.81
N HIS A 12 -9.81 1.19 -2.12
CA HIS A 12 -8.65 1.32 -3.01
C HIS A 12 -8.38 2.78 -3.39
N ALA A 13 -7.22 3.30 -3.01
CA ALA A 13 -6.74 4.62 -3.40
C ALA A 13 -5.84 4.54 -4.65
N TRP A 14 -6.37 4.88 -5.81
CA TRP A 14 -5.62 4.94 -7.08
C TRP A 14 -5.22 6.37 -7.38
N CYS A 15 -3.92 6.65 -7.44
CA CYS A 15 -3.41 8.00 -7.65
C CYS A 15 -2.14 8.01 -8.51
N VAL A 16 -1.89 9.12 -9.18
CA VAL A 16 -0.62 9.37 -9.87
C VAL A 16 0.48 9.79 -8.89
N PRO A 17 1.78 9.66 -9.21
CA PRO A 17 2.85 10.16 -8.35
C PRO A 17 2.70 11.65 -8.05
N ARG A 18 3.05 12.05 -6.82
CA ARG A 18 3.02 13.46 -6.36
C ARG A 18 1.61 14.09 -6.28
N SER A 19 0.59 13.27 -6.06
CA SER A 19 -0.82 13.66 -5.93
C SER A 19 -1.31 13.86 -4.48
N LEU A 20 -0.41 13.89 -3.50
CA LEU A 20 -0.73 13.91 -2.07
C LEU A 20 -1.39 12.62 -1.53
N SER A 21 -1.39 11.53 -2.31
CA SER A 21 -1.92 10.21 -1.90
C SER A 21 -1.30 9.71 -0.60
N THR A 22 0.00 9.89 -0.39
CA THR A 22 0.68 9.53 0.87
C THR A 22 0.11 10.30 2.06
N SER A 23 -0.11 11.61 1.94
CA SER A 23 -0.69 12.41 3.02
C SER A 23 -2.12 11.99 3.35
N LEU A 24 -2.90 11.63 2.33
CA LEU A 24 -4.25 11.06 2.51
C LEU A 24 -4.19 9.70 3.20
N MET A 25 -3.30 8.79 2.78
CA MET A 25 -3.15 7.49 3.43
C MET A 25 -2.73 7.61 4.89
N TYR A 26 -1.80 8.52 5.20
CA TYR A 26 -1.38 8.76 6.58
C TYR A 26 -2.50 9.32 7.45
N SER A 27 -3.45 10.10 6.91
CA SER A 27 -4.59 10.57 7.71
C SER A 27 -5.56 9.45 8.06
N PHE A 28 -5.74 8.46 7.16
CA PHE A 28 -6.51 7.25 7.44
C PHE A 28 -5.80 6.36 8.46
N ALA A 29 -4.47 6.23 8.38
CA ALA A 29 -3.66 5.47 9.33
C ALA A 29 -3.65 6.04 10.76
N GLN A 30 -4.13 7.27 10.98
CA GLN A 30 -4.28 7.84 12.33
C GLN A 30 -5.60 7.44 13.02
N ARG A 31 -6.48 6.69 12.35
CA ARG A 31 -7.73 6.23 12.92
C ARG A 31 -7.57 4.82 13.49
N ASP A 32 -8.18 4.57 14.64
CA ASP A 32 -8.10 3.27 15.33
C ASP A 32 -8.90 2.16 14.62
N ASP A 33 -9.76 2.51 13.67
CA ASP A 33 -10.66 1.60 12.96
C ASP A 33 -10.18 1.24 11.54
N ILE A 34 -8.97 1.66 11.14
CA ILE A 34 -8.46 1.48 9.78
C ILE A 34 -7.03 0.93 9.78
N GLU A 35 -6.79 -0.07 8.93
CA GLU A 35 -5.45 -0.50 8.54
C GLU A 35 -5.11 0.02 7.14
N VAL A 36 -3.86 0.46 6.95
CA VAL A 36 -3.37 1.02 5.67
C VAL A 36 -2.27 0.15 5.10
N LEU A 37 -2.41 -0.21 3.83
CA LEU A 37 -1.41 -0.94 3.05
C LEU A 37 -0.80 -0.01 1.99
N ASP A 38 0.50 0.28 2.13
CA ASP A 38 1.21 1.20 1.24
C ASP A 38 1.74 0.51 -0.03
N GLU A 39 1.42 1.11 -1.18
CA GLU A 39 1.87 0.72 -2.52
C GLU A 39 2.10 -0.80 -2.78
N PRO A 40 1.12 -1.69 -2.51
CA PRO A 40 1.35 -3.15 -2.53
C PRO A 40 1.73 -3.73 -3.91
N LEU A 41 1.47 -2.99 -4.98
CA LEU A 41 1.76 -3.41 -6.35
C LEU A 41 3.12 -2.91 -6.88
N TYR A 42 3.81 -2.03 -6.15
CA TYR A 42 4.98 -1.33 -6.68
C TYR A 42 6.16 -2.27 -6.96
N ALA A 43 6.42 -3.22 -6.07
CA ALA A 43 7.49 -4.20 -6.28
C ALA A 43 7.22 -5.13 -7.48
N ASN A 44 5.96 -5.55 -7.69
CA ASN A 44 5.58 -6.29 -8.89
C ASN A 44 5.72 -5.43 -10.16
N PHE A 45 5.37 -4.15 -10.10
CA PHE A 45 5.59 -3.20 -11.19
C PHE A 45 7.08 -3.07 -11.56
N LEU A 46 7.98 -2.94 -10.58
CA LEU A 46 9.43 -2.88 -10.84
C LEU A 46 9.97 -4.18 -11.44
N ARG A 47 9.46 -5.33 -11.00
CA ARG A 47 9.81 -6.63 -11.58
C ARG A 47 9.33 -6.75 -13.04
N ALA A 48 8.09 -6.36 -13.32
CA ALA A 48 7.48 -6.50 -14.63
C ALA A 48 8.04 -5.51 -15.67
N THR A 49 8.35 -4.28 -15.25
CA THR A 49 8.82 -3.22 -16.16
C THR A 49 10.33 -3.13 -16.29
N GLY A 50 11.08 -3.62 -15.31
CA GLY A 50 12.55 -3.49 -15.29
C GLY A 50 13.05 -2.05 -15.09
N VAL A 51 12.18 -1.12 -14.66
CA VAL A 51 12.58 0.27 -14.39
C VAL A 51 13.67 0.31 -13.32
N ASP A 52 14.78 0.99 -13.63
CA ASP A 52 15.89 1.15 -12.70
C ASP A 52 15.56 2.18 -11.61
N ARG A 53 15.81 1.77 -10.37
CA ARG A 53 15.63 2.57 -9.15
C ARG A 53 16.79 2.26 -8.21
N PRO A 54 17.34 3.27 -7.51
CA PRO A 54 18.48 3.07 -6.61
C PRO A 54 18.30 1.97 -5.56
N TYR A 55 17.06 1.74 -5.12
CA TYR A 55 16.69 0.77 -4.09
C TYR A 55 16.00 -0.49 -4.66
N ARG A 56 16.02 -0.69 -5.99
CA ARG A 56 15.28 -1.78 -6.65
C ARG A 56 15.64 -3.15 -6.07
N GLU A 57 16.94 -3.45 -6.02
CA GLU A 57 17.42 -4.75 -5.53
C GLU A 57 17.09 -4.95 -4.04
N GLU A 58 17.22 -3.91 -3.22
CA GLU A 58 16.86 -3.96 -1.81
C GLU A 58 15.36 -4.25 -1.63
N LEU A 59 14.52 -3.55 -2.38
CA LEU A 59 13.07 -3.70 -2.29
C LEU A 59 12.58 -5.06 -2.81
N LEU A 60 13.17 -5.57 -3.90
CA LEU A 60 12.86 -6.91 -4.41
C LEU A 60 13.39 -8.03 -3.49
N SER A 61 14.42 -7.78 -2.68
CA SER A 61 14.93 -8.75 -1.71
C SER A 61 14.02 -8.97 -0.49
N LYS A 62 13.08 -8.03 -0.26
CA LYS A 62 12.12 -8.04 0.86
C LYS A 62 10.73 -8.57 0.48
N MET A 63 10.54 -8.92 -0.80
CA MET A 63 9.37 -9.65 -1.29
C MET A 63 9.47 -11.14 -0.96
#